data_AF-A0A0L9UD48-F1
#
_entry.id   AF-A0A0L9UD48-F1
#
_cell.length_a   1.000
_cell.length_b   1.000
_cell.length_c   1.000
_cell.angle_alpha   90.00
_cell.angle_beta   90.00
_cell.angle_gamma   90.00
#
_symmetry.space_group_name_H-M   'P 1'
#
loop_
_entity.id
_entity.type
_entity.pdbx_description
1 polymer ?
#
loop_
_entity_poly.entity_id
_entity_poly.type
_entity_poly.pdbx_seq_one_letter_code
_entity_poly.pdbx_strand_id
1 'polypeptide(L)'
;MVAPSLPVAKSSTYLSIPIERRPKSVRSAINYNNFTIRVADLGLQPTNCSSLPRYSLSPTNFTDFYLDDALDGYHQQYYYEEGYVYEHIMFLDCSDRVSGNRKYVDTGGCVNWESKGYIYAMAVGDLLLAEDIEVGCDVKLLAPTSWWGLKTNEYSYATIHTALFYGFQLSWIRLACHDRCSDYYYDCHFHSSSKKLQCQSDGKT
;
A
#
# COMPACT_ATOMS: atom_id res chain seq x y z
N MET A 1 -4.35 12.28 -16.95
CA MET A 1 -4.70 11.26 -15.94
C MET A 1 -5.60 11.90 -14.91
N VAL A 2 -6.71 11.25 -14.57
CA VAL A 2 -7.64 11.71 -13.53
C VAL A 2 -7.05 11.25 -12.20
N ALA A 3 -6.71 12.19 -11.31
CA ALA A 3 -6.28 11.85 -9.95
C ALA A 3 -7.39 11.01 -9.28
N PRO A 4 -7.08 9.91 -8.58
CA PRO A 4 -8.10 9.16 -7.85
C PRO A 4 -8.76 10.12 -6.86
N SER A 5 -10.06 10.30 -7.00
CA SER A 5 -10.84 11.18 -6.13
C SER A 5 -10.68 10.73 -4.68
N LEU A 6 -10.27 11.66 -3.80
CA LEU A 6 -10.29 11.43 -2.35
C LEU A 6 -11.69 10.95 -1.95
N PRO A 7 -11.83 9.74 -1.36
CA PRO A 7 -13.14 9.30 -0.91
C PRO A 7 -13.62 10.26 0.19
N VAL A 8 -14.85 10.74 0.06
CA VAL A 8 -15.53 11.49 1.13
C VAL A 8 -15.66 10.54 2.32
N ALA A 9 -14.78 10.68 3.30
CA ALA A 9 -14.74 9.85 4.50
C ALA A 9 -16.01 10.11 5.33
N LYS A 10 -16.92 9.13 5.38
CA LYS A 10 -18.12 9.22 6.24
C LYS A 10 -17.84 8.98 7.73
N SER A 11 -16.64 8.51 8.09
CA SER A 11 -16.12 8.47 9.47
C SER A 11 -14.63 8.11 9.40
N SER A 12 -13.73 8.93 9.96
CA SER A 12 -12.33 8.52 10.18
C SER A 12 -12.25 7.78 11.50
N THR A 13 -11.96 6.48 11.47
CA THR A 13 -11.82 5.67 12.68
C THR A 13 -10.35 5.35 12.91
N TYR A 14 -9.88 5.52 14.16
CA TYR A 14 -8.55 5.06 14.58
C TYR A 14 -8.60 3.56 14.82
N LEU A 15 -7.68 2.82 14.18
CA LEU A 15 -7.57 1.37 14.34
C LEU A 15 -6.19 1.03 14.89
N SER A 16 -6.14 0.11 15.85
CA SER A 16 -4.90 -0.54 16.26
C SER A 16 -4.79 -1.85 15.50
N ILE A 17 -3.86 -1.91 14.54
CA ILE A 17 -3.59 -3.16 13.83
C ILE A 17 -2.46 -3.88 14.57
N PRO A 18 -2.66 -5.14 15.00
CA PRO A 18 -1.61 -5.92 15.63
C PRO A 18 -0.56 -6.30 14.59
N ILE A 19 0.44 -5.45 14.41
CA ILE A 19 1.56 -5.67 13.50
C ILE A 19 2.79 -5.88 14.37
N GLU A 20 3.39 -7.07 14.33
CA GLU A 20 4.65 -7.39 15.03
C GLU A 20 4.62 -7.11 16.55
N ARG A 21 3.88 -7.91 17.33
CA ARG A 21 3.82 -7.89 18.82
C ARG A 21 3.51 -6.54 19.50
N ARG A 22 3.36 -5.43 18.77
CA ARG A 22 2.97 -4.11 19.26
C ARG A 22 1.88 -3.52 18.37
N PRO A 23 0.74 -3.08 18.94
CA PRO A 23 -0.30 -2.44 18.15
C PRO A 23 0.21 -1.14 17.52
N LYS A 24 0.11 -1.03 16.19
CA LYS A 24 0.42 0.20 15.44
C LYS A 24 -0.89 0.98 15.24
N SER A 25 -0.90 2.25 15.60
CA SER A 25 -2.08 3.12 15.46
C SER A 25 -2.10 3.77 14.08
N VAL A 26 -3.21 3.59 13.35
CA VAL A 26 -3.41 4.08 11.98
C VAL A 26 -4.75 4.78 11.84
N ARG A 27 -4.89 5.63 10.82
CA ARG A 27 -6.19 6.14 10.37
C ARG A 27 -6.77 5.17 9.35
N SER A 28 -8.06 4.89 9.45
CA SER A 28 -8.71 3.99 8.52
C SER A 28 -10.04 4.51 7.96
N ALA A 29 -10.37 4.06 6.75
CA ALA A 29 -11.66 4.29 6.11
C ALA A 29 -12.13 3.01 5.41
N ILE A 30 -13.30 2.52 5.79
CA ILE A 30 -13.87 1.24 5.33
C ILE A 30 -14.83 1.50 4.16
N ASN A 31 -14.68 0.73 3.08
CA ASN A 31 -15.56 0.73 1.92
C ASN A 31 -16.19 -0.66 1.75
N TYR A 32 -17.40 -0.82 2.28
CA TYR A 32 -18.17 -2.05 2.19
C TYR A 32 -18.59 -2.43 0.76
N ASN A 33 -18.74 -1.46 -0.14
CA ASN A 33 -19.17 -1.74 -1.52
C ASN A 33 -18.09 -2.47 -2.32
N ASN A 34 -16.82 -2.23 -1.98
CA ASN A 34 -15.67 -2.81 -2.67
C ASN A 34 -14.81 -3.69 -1.75
N PHE A 35 -15.31 -4.06 -0.57
CA PHE A 35 -14.60 -4.92 0.41
C PHE A 35 -13.16 -4.45 0.74
N THR A 36 -12.96 -3.14 0.85
CA THR A 36 -11.62 -2.54 1.05
C THR A 36 -11.56 -1.63 2.27
N ILE A 37 -10.48 -1.73 3.03
CA ILE A 37 -10.14 -0.79 4.10
C ILE A 37 -8.94 -0.01 3.62
N ARG A 38 -9.04 1.32 3.67
CA ARG A 38 -7.90 2.19 3.51
C ARG A 38 -7.21 2.38 4.85
N VAL A 39 -5.90 2.33 4.85
CA VAL A 39 -5.05 2.53 6.02
C VAL A 39 -4.01 3.61 5.71
N ALA A 40 -3.84 4.57 6.61
CA ALA A 40 -2.84 5.61 6.52
C ALA A 40 -2.12 5.79 7.86
N ASP A 41 -0.80 5.96 7.81
CA ASP A 41 0.04 6.13 9.01
C ASP A 41 -0.21 7.50 9.68
N LEU A 42 -0.26 7.52 11.02
CA LEU A 42 -0.53 8.74 11.80
C LEU A 42 0.66 9.70 11.94
N GLY A 43 1.85 9.33 11.47
CA GLY A 43 3.01 10.21 11.37
C GLY A 43 2.86 11.26 10.28
N LEU A 44 2.03 11.00 9.28
CA LEU A 44 1.88 11.84 8.11
C LEU A 44 0.96 13.03 8.35
N GLN A 45 1.39 14.20 7.90
CA GLN A 45 0.66 15.46 7.98
C GLN A 45 0.68 16.14 6.60
N PRO A 46 -0.48 16.52 6.04
CA PRO A 46 -0.59 16.91 4.63
C PRO A 46 0.17 18.21 4.28
N THR A 47 0.45 19.07 5.26
CA THR A 47 1.14 20.35 5.07
C THR A 47 2.61 20.33 5.48
N ASN A 48 3.12 19.20 5.97
CA ASN A 48 4.48 19.09 6.48
C ASN A 48 5.24 18.03 5.67
N CYS A 49 6.07 18.47 4.72
CA CYS A 49 6.81 17.54 3.86
C CYS A 49 7.82 16.67 4.63
N SER A 50 8.26 17.10 5.82
CA SER A 50 9.13 16.31 6.70
C SER A 50 8.39 15.24 7.50
N SER A 51 7.05 15.23 7.47
CA SER A 51 6.27 14.21 8.14
C SER A 51 6.47 12.87 7.42
N LEU A 52 6.87 11.84 8.17
CA LEU A 52 7.09 10.50 7.66
C LEU A 52 6.16 9.50 8.35
N PRO A 53 5.92 8.34 7.72
CA PRO A 53 5.33 7.19 8.41
C PRO A 53 6.10 6.88 9.70
N ARG A 54 5.38 6.67 10.80
CA ARG A 54 5.98 6.30 12.10
C ARG A 54 6.57 4.91 12.08
N TYR A 55 6.00 4.04 11.24
CA TYR A 55 6.38 2.65 11.15
C TYR A 55 6.75 2.31 9.72
N SER A 56 7.86 1.57 9.59
CA SER A 56 8.11 0.84 8.36
C SER A 56 7.06 -0.27 8.26
N LEU A 57 6.37 -0.31 7.12
CA LEU A 57 5.34 -1.30 6.82
C LEU A 57 5.69 -1.95 5.48
N SER A 58 5.67 -3.28 5.47
CA SER A 58 5.87 -4.11 4.28
C SER A 58 4.66 -5.02 4.08
N PRO A 59 4.54 -5.68 2.92
CA PRO A 59 3.43 -6.59 2.65
C PRO A 59 3.35 -7.74 3.65
N THR A 60 4.51 -8.23 4.06
CA THR A 60 4.66 -9.26 5.09
C THR A 60 4.08 -8.90 6.45
N ASN A 61 3.72 -7.62 6.70
CA ASN A 61 3.02 -7.23 7.91
C ASN A 61 1.51 -7.52 7.86
N PHE A 62 0.95 -7.82 6.68
CA PHE A 62 -0.47 -8.10 6.49
C PHE A 62 -0.72 -9.34 5.62
N THR A 63 0.34 -10.07 5.27
CA THR A 63 0.26 -11.43 4.76
C THR A 63 0.74 -12.38 5.85
N ASP A 64 0.04 -13.50 6.02
CA ASP A 64 0.49 -14.60 6.86
C ASP A 64 0.50 -15.88 6.02
N PHE A 65 1.69 -16.31 5.62
CA PHE A 65 1.88 -17.51 4.80
C PHE A 65 1.47 -18.81 5.50
N TYR A 66 1.23 -18.78 6.82
CA TYR A 66 0.84 -19.93 7.63
C TYR A 66 -0.64 -19.93 8.03
N LEU A 67 -1.36 -18.83 7.80
CA LEU A 67 -2.80 -18.74 8.01
C LEU A 67 -3.56 -18.87 6.68
N ASP A 68 -4.85 -19.14 6.79
CA ASP A 68 -5.78 -19.25 5.67
C ASP A 68 -5.61 -18.08 4.69
N ASP A 69 -5.45 -18.41 3.41
CA ASP A 69 -5.25 -17.49 2.28
C ASP A 69 -6.42 -16.49 2.12
N ALA A 70 -7.52 -16.73 2.84
CA ALA A 70 -8.63 -15.82 3.04
C ALA A 70 -8.27 -14.53 3.82
N LEU A 71 -7.20 -14.54 4.62
CA LEU A 71 -6.72 -13.40 5.43
C LEU A 71 -5.67 -12.55 4.71
N ASP A 72 -5.26 -12.90 3.49
CA ASP A 72 -4.35 -12.06 2.71
C ASP A 72 -5.04 -10.75 2.31
N GLY A 73 -4.69 -9.69 3.06
CA GLY A 73 -5.26 -8.37 2.89
C GLY A 73 -4.81 -7.66 1.62
N TYR A 74 -3.82 -8.17 0.90
CA TYR A 74 -3.22 -7.49 -0.25
C TYR A 74 -3.73 -8.01 -1.60
N HIS A 75 -4.49 -9.10 -1.59
CA HIS A 75 -5.08 -9.70 -2.78
C HIS A 75 -6.47 -9.13 -3.10
N GLN A 76 -6.68 -8.75 -4.37
CA GLN A 76 -8.01 -8.53 -4.94
C GLN A 76 -8.38 -9.72 -5.82
N GLN A 77 -9.64 -10.16 -5.73
CA GLN A 77 -10.19 -11.19 -6.61
C GLN A 77 -11.11 -10.53 -7.63
N TYR A 78 -10.55 -10.10 -8.76
CA TYR A 78 -11.33 -9.70 -9.94
C TYR A 78 -11.40 -10.86 -10.94
N TYR A 79 -12.42 -10.85 -11.79
CA TYR A 79 -12.70 -11.81 -12.87
C TYR A 79 -11.40 -12.16 -13.63
N TYR A 80 -10.73 -13.25 -13.23
CA TYR A 80 -9.49 -13.81 -13.81
C TYR A 80 -8.16 -13.03 -13.65
N GLU A 81 -8.10 -11.95 -12.87
CA GLU A 81 -6.83 -11.26 -12.57
C GLU A 81 -6.63 -11.12 -11.06
N GLU A 82 -5.67 -11.89 -10.53
CA GLU A 82 -5.07 -11.59 -9.23
C GLU A 82 -4.16 -10.37 -9.41
N GLY A 83 -4.50 -9.29 -8.72
CA GLY A 83 -3.73 -8.05 -8.75
C GLY A 83 -3.46 -7.57 -7.33
N TYR A 84 -2.19 -7.30 -7.03
CA TYR A 84 -1.79 -6.65 -5.80
C TYR A 84 -2.28 -5.20 -5.79
N VAL A 85 -2.88 -4.77 -4.69
CA VAL A 85 -3.54 -3.45 -4.58
C VAL A 85 -2.61 -2.31 -4.19
N TYR A 86 -1.29 -2.50 -4.31
CA TYR A 86 -0.32 -1.59 -3.69
C TYR A 86 0.97 -1.47 -4.50
N GLU A 87 1.61 -0.33 -4.29
CA GLU A 87 2.99 0.00 -4.61
C GLU A 87 3.70 0.31 -3.28
N HIS A 88 5.03 0.37 -3.31
CA HIS A 88 5.82 0.77 -2.16
C HIS A 88 6.53 2.07 -2.42
N ILE A 89 6.69 2.84 -1.36
CA ILE A 89 7.62 3.97 -1.33
C ILE A 89 8.75 3.55 -0.41
N MET A 90 9.95 3.57 -0.98
CA MET A 90 11.20 3.25 -0.30
C MET A 90 11.99 4.52 -0.12
N PHE A 91 12.43 4.78 1.11
CA PHE A 91 13.38 5.83 1.39
C PHE A 91 14.77 5.25 1.58
N LEU A 92 15.73 5.88 0.91
CA LEU A 92 17.12 5.48 0.84
C LEU A 92 17.99 6.60 1.39
N ASP A 93 19.03 6.19 2.10
CA ASP A 93 20.11 7.07 2.53
C ASP A 93 21.40 6.59 1.88
N CYS A 94 21.93 7.39 0.96
CA CYS A 94 23.06 7.04 0.11
C CYS A 94 24.31 7.81 0.49
N SER A 95 25.45 7.13 0.57
CA SER A 95 26.74 7.78 0.85
C SER A 95 27.16 8.74 -0.27
N ASP A 96 26.87 8.38 -1.51
CA ASP A 96 27.21 9.16 -2.71
C ASP A 96 25.96 9.59 -3.48
N ARG A 97 26.11 10.62 -4.31
CA ARG A 97 25.02 11.12 -5.14
C ARG A 97 24.72 10.12 -6.26
N VAL A 98 23.47 9.68 -6.35
CA VAL A 98 23.02 8.85 -7.47
C VAL A 98 22.80 9.73 -8.70
N SER A 99 23.35 9.31 -9.83
CA SER A 99 23.26 10.06 -11.09
C SER A 99 22.73 9.18 -12.22
N GLY A 100 21.91 9.76 -13.11
CA GLY A 100 21.35 9.04 -14.26
C GLY A 100 20.16 8.11 -13.97
N ASN A 101 19.90 7.77 -12.70
CA ASN A 101 18.77 6.94 -12.31
C ASN A 101 17.54 7.78 -11.91
N ARG A 102 16.56 7.86 -12.80
CA ARG A 102 15.33 8.67 -12.61
C ARG A 102 14.39 8.14 -11.52
N LYS A 103 14.59 6.90 -11.04
CA LYS A 103 13.80 6.33 -9.95
C LYS A 103 14.15 6.96 -8.59
N TYR A 104 15.34 7.54 -8.46
CA TYR A 104 15.83 8.17 -7.25
C TYR A 104 15.35 9.62 -7.19
N VAL A 105 14.27 9.87 -6.46
CA VAL A 105 13.73 11.21 -6.29
C VAL A 105 14.37 11.87 -5.08
N ASP A 106 15.08 12.97 -5.33
CA ASP A 106 15.67 13.80 -4.28
C ASP A 106 14.56 14.33 -3.36
N THR A 107 14.72 14.14 -2.06
CA THR A 107 13.76 14.62 -1.05
C THR A 107 13.84 16.14 -0.82
N GLY A 108 14.81 16.84 -1.42
CA GLY A 108 14.93 18.29 -1.40
C GLY A 108 15.14 18.87 0.00
N GLY A 109 15.70 18.10 0.93
CA GLY A 109 15.88 18.47 2.33
C GLY A 109 14.62 18.37 3.20
N CYS A 110 13.49 17.90 2.66
CA CYS A 110 12.30 17.64 3.47
C CYS A 110 12.54 16.52 4.49
N VAL A 111 13.28 15.49 4.12
CA VAL A 111 13.68 14.42 5.05
C VAL A 111 15.08 14.69 5.56
N ASN A 112 15.24 14.61 6.88
CA ASN A 112 16.54 14.71 7.52
C ASN A 112 16.64 13.68 8.65
N TRP A 113 17.55 12.73 8.49
CA TRP A 113 17.87 11.72 9.50
C TRP A 113 19.25 11.93 10.14
N GLU A 114 19.71 13.18 10.18
CA GLU A 114 21.08 13.53 10.55
C GLU A 114 22.12 12.84 9.65
N SER A 115 21.70 12.45 8.44
CA SER A 115 22.57 11.84 7.46
C SER A 115 23.55 12.87 6.91
N LYS A 116 24.79 12.41 6.70
CA LYS A 116 25.81 13.16 5.95
C LYS A 116 25.75 12.88 4.44
N GLY A 117 24.88 11.97 4.02
CA GLY A 117 24.70 11.52 2.65
C GLY A 117 23.52 12.20 1.94
N TYR A 118 22.99 11.50 0.94
CA TYR A 118 21.92 11.96 0.06
C TYR A 118 20.67 11.11 0.30
N ILE A 119 19.57 11.76 0.63
CA ILE A 119 18.31 11.09 0.95
C ILE A 119 17.38 11.12 -0.25
N TYR A 120 17.01 9.93 -0.70
CA TYR A 120 16.11 9.71 -1.83
C TYR A 120 14.84 9.01 -1.40
N ALA A 121 13.78 9.21 -2.18
CA ALA A 121 12.59 8.39 -2.14
C ALA A 121 12.36 7.77 -3.53
N MET A 122 11.89 6.54 -3.54
CA MET A 122 11.67 5.75 -4.75
C MET A 122 10.32 5.04 -4.64
N ALA A 123 9.46 5.21 -5.62
CA ALA A 123 8.30 4.36 -5.78
C ALA A 123 8.72 3.05 -6.48
N VAL A 124 8.41 1.94 -5.83
CA VAL A 124 8.73 0.59 -6.26
C VAL A 124 7.44 -0.16 -6.44
N GLY A 125 7.42 -1.04 -7.44
CA GLY A 125 6.29 -1.89 -7.67
C GLY A 125 6.16 -3.06 -6.72
N ASP A 126 5.51 -4.08 -7.26
CA ASP A 126 5.27 -5.34 -6.60
C ASP A 126 6.60 -6.07 -6.33
N LEU A 127 7.51 -6.03 -7.29
CA LEU A 127 8.86 -6.57 -7.16
C LEU A 127 9.86 -5.42 -6.93
N LEU A 128 10.39 -5.36 -5.71
CA LEU A 128 11.66 -4.69 -5.40
C LEU A 128 12.78 -5.67 -5.72
N LEU A 129 13.65 -5.34 -6.67
CA LEU A 129 14.83 -6.15 -6.92
C LEU A 129 16.03 -5.52 -6.21
N ALA A 130 16.91 -6.34 -5.64
CA ALA A 130 18.12 -5.85 -4.98
C ALA A 130 19.01 -5.03 -5.95
N GLU A 131 18.92 -5.30 -7.25
CA GLU A 131 19.58 -4.54 -8.31
C GLU A 131 19.02 -3.13 -8.53
N ASP A 132 17.82 -2.81 -8.02
CA ASP A 132 17.28 -1.44 -8.06
C ASP A 132 18.00 -0.51 -7.06
N ILE A 133 18.72 -1.07 -6.08
CA ILE A 133 19.42 -0.33 -5.02
C ILE A 133 20.88 -0.13 -5.44
N GLU A 134 21.28 1.13 -5.60
CA GLU A 134 22.64 1.50 -5.95
C GLU A 134 23.61 1.20 -4.79
N VAL A 135 24.86 0.89 -5.14
CA VAL A 135 25.90 0.62 -4.14
C VAL A 135 26.10 1.83 -3.24
N GLY A 136 26.15 1.60 -1.93
CA GLY A 136 26.32 2.66 -0.93
C GLY A 136 25.01 3.31 -0.48
N CYS A 137 23.85 2.79 -0.90
CA CYS A 137 22.53 3.18 -0.42
C CYS A 137 21.96 2.17 0.58
N ASP A 138 21.48 2.68 1.71
CA ASP A 138 20.77 1.91 2.73
C ASP A 138 19.26 2.19 2.69
N VAL A 139 18.45 1.13 2.77
CA VAL A 139 17.01 1.27 3.00
C VAL A 139 16.77 1.68 4.45
N LYS A 140 16.09 2.82 4.64
CA LYS A 140 15.77 3.34 5.99
C LYS A 140 14.29 3.23 6.33
N LEU A 141 13.40 3.32 5.33
CA LEU A 141 11.96 3.24 5.54
C LEU A 141 11.25 2.65 4.31
N LEU A 142 10.28 1.76 4.56
CA LEU A 142 9.33 1.27 3.57
C LEU A 142 7.92 1.65 3.99
N ALA A 143 7.13 2.11 3.03
CA ALA A 143 5.73 2.42 3.25
C ALA A 143 4.88 2.03 2.04
N PRO A 144 3.80 1.25 2.22
CA PRO A 144 2.91 0.90 1.14
C PRO A 144 2.02 2.10 0.76
N THR A 145 1.64 2.15 -0.51
CA THR A 145 0.66 3.11 -1.03
C THR A 145 -0.23 2.44 -2.07
N SER A 146 -1.50 2.83 -2.14
CA SER A 146 -2.38 2.47 -3.25
C SER A 146 -2.61 3.67 -4.17
N TRP A 147 -1.65 4.59 -4.23
CA TRP A 147 -1.60 5.67 -5.21
C TRP A 147 -0.92 5.18 -6.48
N TRP A 148 -1.72 4.73 -7.43
CA TRP A 148 -1.25 4.10 -8.66
C TRP A 148 -0.58 5.10 -9.61
N GLY A 149 0.31 4.57 -10.46
CA GLY A 149 0.91 5.34 -11.56
C GLY A 149 2.17 6.10 -11.17
N LEU A 150 2.82 5.70 -10.07
CA LEU A 150 4.15 6.21 -9.72
C LEU A 150 5.23 5.54 -10.59
N LYS A 151 5.06 4.28 -11.02
CA LYS A 151 6.05 3.56 -11.85
C LYS A 151 6.37 4.18 -13.21
N THR A 152 5.45 4.97 -13.78
CA THR A 152 5.47 5.38 -15.19
C THR A 152 5.79 6.85 -15.41
N ASN A 153 5.91 7.64 -14.35
CA ASN A 153 6.06 9.10 -14.44
C ASN A 153 7.35 9.58 -13.75
N GLU A 154 7.91 10.70 -14.20
CA GLU A 154 8.85 11.48 -13.39
C GLU A 154 8.05 12.16 -12.27
N TYR A 155 7.98 11.53 -11.09
CA TYR A 155 7.27 12.06 -9.93
C TYR A 155 8.20 12.90 -9.05
N SER A 156 7.63 13.92 -8.41
CA SER A 156 8.35 14.75 -7.44
C SER A 156 8.23 14.16 -6.03
N TYR A 157 9.06 14.62 -5.10
CA TYR A 157 8.91 14.26 -3.69
C TYR A 157 7.54 14.68 -3.13
N ALA A 158 6.96 15.78 -3.60
CA ALA A 158 5.61 16.20 -3.21
C ALA A 158 4.53 15.18 -3.64
N THR A 159 4.71 14.55 -4.82
CA THR A 159 3.84 13.47 -5.30
C THR A 159 3.97 12.23 -4.40
N ILE A 160 5.21 11.84 -4.05
CA ILE A 160 5.49 10.73 -3.12
C ILE A 160 4.84 10.99 -1.76
N HIS A 161 5.02 12.20 -1.22
CA HIS A 161 4.46 12.57 0.08
C HIS A 161 2.93 12.54 0.08
N THR A 162 2.31 12.99 -1.01
CA THR A 162 0.86 12.85 -1.22
C THR A 162 0.43 11.39 -1.27
N ALA A 163 1.18 10.54 -1.96
CA ALA A 163 0.92 9.10 -2.05
C ALA A 163 1.05 8.39 -0.69
N LEU A 164 2.02 8.80 0.15
CA LEU A 164 2.12 8.34 1.53
C LEU A 164 0.89 8.74 2.34
N PHE A 165 0.50 10.02 2.27
CA PHE A 165 -0.66 10.54 3.00
C PHE A 165 -1.98 9.88 2.56
N TYR A 166 -2.09 9.53 1.28
CA TYR A 166 -3.21 8.78 0.72
C TYR A 166 -3.33 7.38 1.33
N GLY A 167 -2.20 6.78 1.73
CA GLY A 167 -2.12 5.46 2.34
C GLY A 167 -2.30 4.32 1.35
N PHE A 168 -2.63 3.14 1.86
CA PHE A 168 -2.79 1.91 1.09
C PHE A 168 -4.14 1.26 1.39
N GLN A 169 -4.55 0.34 0.53
CA GLN A 169 -5.78 -0.41 0.63
C GLN A 169 -5.46 -1.86 0.97
N LEU A 170 -6.16 -2.37 1.97
CA LEU A 170 -6.31 -3.79 2.21
C LEU A 170 -7.70 -4.22 1.75
N SER A 171 -7.80 -5.44 1.25
CA SER A 171 -9.00 -6.12 0.82
C SER A 171 -9.40 -7.14 1.89
N TRP A 172 -10.68 -7.29 2.19
CA TRP A 172 -11.20 -8.44 2.94
C TRP A 172 -12.14 -9.28 2.07
N ILE A 173 -12.02 -9.15 0.74
CA ILE A 173 -12.94 -9.81 -0.19
C ILE A 173 -12.85 -11.33 -0.10
N ARG A 174 -11.64 -11.87 0.10
CA ARG A 174 -11.43 -13.31 0.25
C ARG A 174 -12.08 -13.85 1.53
N LEU A 175 -11.96 -13.13 2.66
CA LEU A 175 -12.71 -13.45 3.89
C LEU A 175 -14.23 -13.42 3.65
N ALA A 176 -14.74 -12.37 3.01
CA ALA A 176 -16.18 -12.27 2.70
C ALA A 176 -16.65 -13.37 1.73
N CYS A 177 -15.78 -13.84 0.84
CA CYS A 177 -16.02 -14.95 -0.06
C CYS A 177 -16.03 -16.29 0.66
N HIS A 178 -15.06 -16.55 1.53
CA HIS A 178 -15.00 -17.73 2.39
C HIS A 178 -16.26 -17.83 3.27
N ASP A 179 -16.66 -16.73 3.93
CA ASP A 179 -17.86 -16.67 4.75
C ASP A 179 -19.16 -16.96 3.97
N ARG A 180 -19.20 -16.59 2.67
CA ARG A 180 -20.43 -16.69 1.85
C ARG A 180 -20.52 -17.97 1.02
N CYS A 181 -19.41 -18.44 0.44
CA CYS A 181 -19.40 -19.46 -0.60
C CYS A 181 -18.81 -20.82 -0.16
N SER A 182 -18.56 -21.03 1.14
CA SER A 182 -17.84 -22.19 1.73
C SER A 182 -16.31 -22.05 1.70
N ASP A 183 -15.59 -23.07 2.22
CA ASP A 183 -14.16 -23.02 2.55
C ASP A 183 -13.24 -22.64 1.38
N TYR A 184 -13.71 -22.77 0.14
CA TYR A 184 -12.94 -22.45 -1.06
C TYR A 184 -13.32 -21.09 -1.65
N TYR A 185 -12.58 -20.06 -1.24
CA TYR A 185 -12.76 -18.68 -1.74
C TYR A 185 -12.61 -18.55 -3.28
N TYR A 186 -11.96 -19.51 -3.96
CA TYR A 186 -11.85 -19.56 -5.42
C TYR A 186 -13.21 -19.63 -6.13
N ASP A 187 -14.23 -20.16 -5.46
CA ASP A 187 -15.59 -20.30 -5.98
C ASP A 187 -16.42 -19.01 -5.83
N CYS A 188 -15.78 -17.88 -5.55
CA CYS A 188 -16.44 -16.60 -5.31
C CYS A 188 -15.92 -15.51 -6.27
N HIS A 189 -16.82 -14.68 -6.77
CA HIS A 189 -16.48 -13.60 -7.69
C HIS A 189 -17.14 -12.29 -7.29
N PHE A 190 -16.39 -11.19 -7.35
CA PHE A 190 -16.94 -9.85 -7.12
C PHE A 190 -17.32 -9.17 -8.43
N HIS A 191 -18.61 -8.90 -8.59
CA HIS A 191 -19.12 -8.17 -9.74
C HIS A 191 -19.13 -6.66 -9.45
N SER A 192 -18.14 -5.96 -10.00
CA SER A 192 -17.85 -4.55 -9.69
C SER A 192 -19.00 -3.60 -10.03
N SER A 193 -19.83 -3.92 -11.03
CA SER A 193 -20.99 -3.11 -11.44
C SER A 193 -22.17 -3.26 -10.49
N SER A 194 -22.43 -4.46 -9.97
CA SER A 194 -23.55 -4.73 -9.08
C SER A 194 -23.18 -4.64 -7.60
N LYS A 195 -21.88 -4.53 -7.28
CA LYS A 195 -21.33 -4.52 -5.91
C LYS A 195 -21.74 -5.76 -5.11
N LYS A 196 -21.80 -6.92 -5.77
CA LYS A 196 -22.21 -8.20 -5.19
C LYS A 196 -21.14 -9.25 -5.38
N LEU A 197 -20.97 -10.07 -4.35
CA LEU A 197 -20.30 -11.36 -4.48
C LEU A 197 -21.25 -12.35 -5.15
N GLN A 198 -20.72 -13.30 -5.91
CA GLN A 198 -21.47 -14.37 -6.56
C GLN A 198 -20.68 -15.66 -6.38
N CYS A 199 -21.35 -16.72 -5.91
CA CYS A 199 -20.71 -18.02 -5.78
C CYS A 199 -20.84 -18.79 -7.10
N GLN A 200 -19.84 -19.58 -7.46
CA GLN A 200 -19.85 -20.42 -8.67
C GLN A 200 -20.97 -21.47 -8.62
N SER A 201 -21.38 -21.87 -7.40
CA SER A 201 -22.51 -22.76 -7.14
C SER A 201 -23.90 -22.13 -7.35
N ASP A 202 -24.02 -20.79 -7.40
CA ASP A 202 -25.30 -20.09 -7.61
C ASP A 202 -25.91 -20.32 -9.00
N GLY A 203 -25.20 -21.00 -9.91
CA GLY A 203 -25.62 -21.33 -11.27
C GLY A 203 -26.04 -22.79 -11.52
N LYS A 204 -26.02 -23.66 -10.50
CA LYS A 204 -26.54 -25.04 -10.62
C LYS A 204 -27.98 -25.09 -10.10
N THR A 205 -28.94 -24.80 -10.98
CA THR A 205 -30.36 -25.15 -10.80
C THR A 205 -30.72 -26.32 -11.70
#